data_AF-A0A3T0RQ01-F1
#
_entry.id   AF-A0A3T0RQ01-F1
#
_cell.length_a   1.000
_cell.length_b   1.000
_cell.length_c   1.000
_cell.angle_alpha   90.00
_cell.angle_beta   90.00
_cell.angle_gamma   90.00
#
_symmetry.space_group_name_H-M   'P 1'
#
loop_
_entity.id
_entity.type
_entity.pdbx_description
1 polymer ?
#
loop_
_entity_poly.entity_id
_entity_poly.type
_entity_poly.pdbx_seq_one_letter_code
_entity_poly.pdbx_strand_id
1 'polypeptide(L)'
;MIVSLWITIGLIIAAALVSSLGAYFSIIGIGALFSGALVAVCLMAGSLEFAKFVLAAYLHQTWKNINLAFRIYMTFAVITLSAITSIGVFGFLSDAYQSASTVLEGESIKLENVKKQQEMITAEIERLNYSVEEIPEERMSKRLAARQAIEPRILELNKKYADNENVIVASNLQILEVKKKVGPLIYISRNFNVPIDKVVQYLILVFVSVFDPLAICLVIASTYSLETRKNKHLVQHMQQMQEEALAAEMAAARQASAHKLAEAAAAAEKTTVASEAVAQAAVQQAEVVAQAAVQQAVDVVQAEAPQSVVETVKAEEAAPVVATENQVAEDDVIVQMNFKDEVVADNATTENSKVV
;
A
#
# COMPACT_ATOMS: atom_id res chain seq x y z
N MET A 1 9.06 6.27 0.12
CA MET A 1 8.88 4.85 -0.24
C MET A 1 8.06 4.75 -1.51
N ILE A 2 8.45 3.91 -2.46
CA ILE A 2 7.68 3.66 -3.68
C ILE A 2 6.74 2.48 -3.42
N VAL A 3 5.43 2.73 -3.35
CA VAL A 3 4.44 1.64 -3.29
C VAL A 3 4.25 1.07 -4.70
N SER A 4 4.28 -0.25 -4.87
CA SER A 4 4.04 -0.91 -6.17
C SER A 4 2.58 -0.79 -6.62
N LEU A 5 2.33 -0.73 -7.93
CA LEU A 5 0.96 -0.58 -8.49
C LEU A 5 0.04 -1.70 -8.03
N TRP A 6 0.56 -2.94 -8.03
CA TRP A 6 -0.12 -4.11 -7.51
C TRP A 6 -0.58 -3.93 -6.06
N ILE A 7 0.27 -3.35 -5.20
CA ILE A 7 -0.06 -3.14 -3.77
C ILE A 7 -1.20 -2.13 -3.64
N THR A 8 -1.18 -1.03 -4.40
CA THR A 8 -2.26 -0.03 -4.35
C THR A 8 -3.60 -0.62 -4.82
N ILE A 9 -3.60 -1.39 -5.90
CA ILE A 9 -4.79 -2.09 -6.40
C ILE A 9 -5.26 -3.13 -5.37
N GLY A 10 -4.34 -3.92 -4.80
CA GLY A 10 -4.62 -4.88 -3.75
C GLY A 10 -5.23 -4.27 -2.49
N LEU A 11 -4.75 -3.09 -2.05
CA LEU A 11 -5.33 -2.36 -0.92
C LEU A 11 -6.76 -1.90 -1.19
N ILE A 12 -7.06 -1.42 -2.41
CA ILE A 12 -8.42 -1.00 -2.80
C ILE A 12 -9.37 -2.20 -2.84
N ILE A 13 -8.94 -3.31 -3.46
CA ILE A 13 -9.75 -4.54 -3.55
C ILE A 13 -9.96 -5.14 -2.16
N ALA A 14 -8.92 -5.22 -1.33
CA ALA A 14 -9.03 -5.71 0.06
C ALA A 14 -9.96 -4.81 0.89
N ALA A 15 -9.82 -3.49 0.80
CA ALA A 15 -10.71 -2.54 1.46
C ALA A 15 -12.17 -2.77 1.05
N ALA A 16 -12.45 -2.88 -0.25
CA ALA A 16 -13.79 -3.09 -0.79
C ALA A 16 -14.41 -4.44 -0.38
N LEU A 17 -13.64 -5.53 -0.40
CA LEU A 17 -14.14 -6.86 0.00
C LEU A 17 -14.40 -6.94 1.51
N VAL A 18 -13.45 -6.50 2.33
CA VAL A 18 -13.57 -6.51 3.80
C VAL A 18 -14.71 -5.61 4.24
N SER A 19 -14.83 -4.40 3.68
CA SER A 19 -15.92 -3.47 4.01
C SER A 19 -17.29 -3.98 3.57
N SER A 20 -17.43 -4.54 2.37
CA SER A 20 -18.71 -5.02 1.85
C SER A 20 -19.23 -6.22 2.64
N LEU A 21 -18.35 -7.18 2.97
CA LEU A 21 -18.70 -8.33 3.80
C LEU A 21 -19.02 -7.91 5.24
N GLY A 22 -18.22 -7.00 5.82
CA GLY A 22 -18.48 -6.44 7.15
C GLY A 22 -19.81 -5.71 7.24
N ALA A 23 -20.11 -4.85 6.26
CA ALA A 23 -21.39 -4.14 6.18
C ALA A 23 -22.55 -5.11 6.01
N TYR A 24 -22.45 -6.12 5.13
CA TYR A 24 -23.50 -7.13 4.94
C TYR A 24 -23.84 -7.88 6.23
N PHE A 25 -22.84 -8.41 6.95
CA PHE A 25 -23.07 -9.10 8.22
C PHE A 25 -23.55 -8.14 9.32
N SER A 26 -23.02 -6.92 9.38
CA SER A 26 -23.45 -5.88 10.33
C SER A 26 -24.92 -5.52 10.15
N ILE A 27 -25.35 -5.19 8.93
CA ILE A 27 -26.72 -4.77 8.61
C ILE A 27 -27.73 -5.85 8.99
N ILE A 28 -27.46 -7.13 8.65
CA ILE A 28 -28.35 -8.24 9.01
C ILE A 28 -28.36 -8.47 10.53
N GLY A 29 -27.20 -8.43 11.18
CA GLY A 29 -27.10 -8.66 12.62
C GLY A 29 -27.78 -7.58 13.47
N ILE A 30 -27.68 -6.30 13.08
CA ILE A 30 -28.46 -5.22 13.72
C ILE A 30 -29.95 -5.38 13.37
N GLY A 31 -30.29 -5.76 12.14
CA GLY A 31 -31.67 -6.05 11.73
C GLY A 31 -32.35 -7.14 12.58
N ALA A 32 -31.61 -8.18 12.97
CA ALA A 32 -32.09 -9.25 13.84
C ALA A 32 -32.44 -8.75 15.26
N LEU A 33 -31.71 -7.76 15.80
CA LEU A 33 -31.99 -7.15 17.10
C LEU A 33 -33.31 -6.34 17.12
N PHE A 34 -33.80 -5.91 15.95
CA PHE A 34 -34.96 -5.03 15.80
C PHE A 34 -36.00 -5.59 14.82
N SER A 35 -36.40 -6.84 15.03
CA SER A 35 -37.33 -7.59 14.17
C SER A 35 -38.64 -6.86 13.81
N GLY A 36 -39.14 -5.97 14.68
CA GLY A 36 -40.34 -5.17 14.42
C GLY A 36 -40.19 -4.03 13.39
N ALA A 37 -38.97 -3.68 12.97
CA ALA A 37 -38.70 -2.55 12.07
C ALA A 37 -37.54 -2.79 11.08
N LEU A 38 -37.33 -4.06 10.69
CA LEU A 38 -36.15 -4.54 9.98
C LEU A 38 -35.73 -3.68 8.77
N VAL A 39 -36.65 -3.28 7.89
CA VAL A 39 -36.31 -2.49 6.68
C VAL A 39 -35.74 -1.11 7.05
N ALA A 40 -36.34 -0.42 8.02
CA ALA A 40 -35.88 0.90 8.45
C ALA A 40 -34.49 0.83 9.11
N VAL A 41 -34.29 -0.19 9.95
CA VAL A 41 -33.01 -0.44 10.63
C VAL A 41 -31.92 -0.82 9.63
N CYS A 42 -32.21 -1.67 8.65
CA CYS A 42 -31.24 -2.04 7.62
C CYS A 42 -30.81 -0.85 6.74
N LEU A 43 -31.75 0.03 6.36
CA LEU A 43 -31.44 1.24 5.60
C LEU A 43 -30.58 2.23 6.43
N MET A 44 -30.93 2.43 7.70
CA MET A 44 -30.15 3.24 8.63
C MET A 44 -28.73 2.67 8.79
N ALA A 45 -28.61 1.39 9.15
CA ALA A 45 -27.33 0.71 9.34
C ALA A 45 -26.46 0.78 8.07
N GLY A 46 -27.02 0.52 6.88
CA GLY A 46 -26.30 0.64 5.62
C GLY A 46 -25.76 2.05 5.35
N SER A 47 -26.51 3.10 5.71
CA SER A 47 -26.03 4.48 5.59
C SER A 47 -24.86 4.78 6.55
N LEU A 48 -24.90 4.23 7.77
CA LEU A 48 -23.87 4.41 8.80
C LEU A 48 -22.58 3.64 8.45
N GLU A 49 -22.70 2.40 7.97
CA GLU A 49 -21.60 1.59 7.45
C GLU A 49 -20.88 2.29 6.29
N PHE A 50 -21.62 2.85 5.34
CA PHE A 50 -21.02 3.60 4.22
C PHE A 50 -20.35 4.90 4.70
N ALA A 51 -21.02 5.66 5.57
CA ALA A 51 -20.52 6.93 6.07
C ALA A 51 -19.16 6.80 6.79
N LYS A 52 -18.94 5.73 7.57
CA LYS A 52 -17.69 5.54 8.33
C LYS A 52 -16.44 5.52 7.44
N PHE A 53 -16.54 4.93 6.23
CA PHE A 53 -15.42 4.86 5.29
C PHE A 53 -15.16 6.19 4.58
N VAL A 54 -16.22 6.89 4.18
CA VAL A 54 -16.11 8.25 3.61
C VAL A 54 -15.48 9.20 4.62
N LEU A 55 -15.91 9.13 5.88
CA LEU A 55 -15.36 9.89 7.00
C LEU A 55 -13.89 9.55 7.26
N ALA A 56 -13.51 8.28 7.29
CA ALA A 56 -12.11 7.86 7.48
C ALA A 56 -11.19 8.37 6.35
N ALA A 57 -11.62 8.27 5.09
CA ALA A 57 -10.87 8.77 3.94
C ALA A 57 -10.74 10.30 3.95
N TYR A 58 -11.83 11.02 4.27
CA TYR A 58 -11.83 12.48 4.37
C TYR A 58 -10.95 12.99 5.53
N LEU A 59 -11.04 12.34 6.70
CA LEU A 59 -10.25 12.65 7.89
C LEU A 59 -8.75 12.48 7.64
N HIS A 60 -8.35 11.44 6.88
CA HIS A 60 -6.97 11.26 6.43
C HIS A 60 -6.52 12.43 5.53
N GLN A 61 -7.27 12.74 4.46
CA GLN A 61 -6.89 13.76 3.48
C GLN A 61 -6.82 15.18 4.07
N THR A 62 -7.67 15.51 5.05
CA THR A 62 -7.80 16.87 5.60
C THR A 62 -7.14 17.07 6.97
N TRP A 63 -6.45 16.06 7.50
CA TRP A 63 -5.89 16.00 8.86
C TRP A 63 -5.07 17.22 9.30
N LYS A 64 -4.37 17.87 8.37
CA LYS A 64 -3.52 19.05 8.61
C LYS A 64 -4.26 20.39 8.50
N ASN A 65 -5.41 20.41 7.85
CA ASN A 65 -6.11 21.65 7.45
C ASN A 65 -7.36 21.94 8.29
N ILE A 66 -7.67 21.08 9.27
CA ILE A 66 -8.96 21.07 9.99
C ILE A 66 -8.79 21.35 11.48
N ASN A 67 -9.74 22.09 12.06
CA ASN A 67 -9.71 22.48 13.47
C ASN A 67 -9.73 21.25 14.40
N LEU A 68 -8.95 21.29 15.49
CA LEU A 68 -8.75 20.18 16.41
C LEU A 68 -10.06 19.59 16.95
N ALA A 69 -11.04 20.44 17.29
CA ALA A 69 -12.34 19.99 17.78
C ALA A 69 -13.09 19.09 16.78
N PHE A 70 -13.05 19.45 15.48
CA PHE A 70 -13.69 18.69 14.41
C PHE A 70 -12.93 17.38 14.13
N ARG A 71 -11.59 17.41 14.20
CA ARG A 71 -10.75 16.21 14.11
C ARG A 71 -11.05 15.21 15.23
N ILE A 72 -11.22 15.68 16.46
CA ILE A 72 -11.62 14.83 17.61
C ILE A 72 -13.01 14.23 17.37
N TYR A 73 -14.00 15.07 17.00
CA TYR A 73 -15.36 14.62 16.69
C TYR A 73 -15.38 13.54 15.62
N MET A 74 -14.71 13.75 14.48
CA MET A 74 -14.68 12.78 13.38
C MET A 74 -13.93 11.50 13.75
N THR A 75 -12.86 11.58 14.54
CA THR A 75 -12.14 10.39 15.04
C THR A 75 -13.06 9.57 15.96
N PHE A 76 -13.74 10.23 16.90
CA PHE A 76 -14.68 9.59 17.81
C PHE A 76 -15.90 8.99 17.08
N ALA A 77 -16.42 9.69 16.06
CA ALA A 77 -17.51 9.20 15.22
C ALA A 77 -17.10 7.93 14.46
N VAL A 78 -15.93 7.92 13.81
CA VAL A 78 -15.43 6.73 13.10
C VAL A 78 -15.22 5.55 14.06
N ILE A 79 -14.66 5.77 15.25
CA ILE A 79 -14.49 4.72 16.28
C ILE A 79 -15.86 4.21 16.78
N THR A 80 -16.83 5.10 16.99
CA THR A 80 -18.17 4.70 17.46
C THR A 80 -18.94 3.94 16.38
N LEU A 81 -18.86 4.37 15.12
CA LEU A 81 -19.45 3.65 13.98
C LEU A 81 -18.81 2.27 13.80
N SER A 82 -17.49 2.16 14.02
CA SER A 82 -16.78 0.88 14.09
C SER A 82 -17.33 -0.02 15.21
N ALA A 83 -17.47 0.50 16.43
CA ALA A 83 -18.07 -0.25 17.53
C ALA A 83 -19.51 -0.73 17.22
N ILE A 84 -20.30 0.08 16.49
CA ILE A 84 -21.65 -0.32 16.03
C ILE A 84 -21.58 -1.44 14.98
N THR A 85 -20.71 -1.34 13.98
CA THR A 85 -20.45 -2.43 13.02
C THR A 85 -20.10 -3.72 13.73
N SER A 86 -19.20 -3.60 14.70
CA SER A 86 -18.71 -4.70 15.51
C SER A 86 -19.84 -5.41 16.27
N ILE A 87 -20.75 -4.64 16.88
CA ILE A 87 -21.98 -5.17 17.51
C ILE A 87 -22.89 -5.85 16.47
N GLY A 88 -23.01 -5.29 15.27
CA GLY A 88 -23.78 -5.90 14.18
C GLY A 88 -23.24 -7.26 13.75
N VAL A 89 -21.95 -7.35 13.42
CA VAL A 89 -21.29 -8.61 13.04
C VAL A 89 -21.35 -9.63 14.18
N PHE A 90 -21.21 -9.18 15.43
CA PHE A 90 -21.41 -10.03 16.61
C PHE A 90 -22.84 -10.60 16.67
N GLY A 91 -23.86 -9.75 16.46
CA GLY A 91 -25.26 -10.15 16.43
C GLY A 91 -25.53 -11.25 15.40
N PHE A 92 -25.06 -11.05 14.15
CA PHE A 92 -25.22 -12.02 13.06
C PHE A 92 -24.58 -13.38 13.38
N LEU A 93 -23.32 -13.38 13.84
CA LEU A 93 -22.61 -14.63 14.17
C LEU A 93 -23.18 -15.31 15.42
N SER A 94 -23.67 -14.54 16.39
CA SER A 94 -24.31 -15.09 17.59
C SER A 94 -25.67 -15.70 17.28
N ASP A 95 -26.48 -15.08 16.43
CA ASP A 95 -27.78 -15.59 15.96
C ASP A 95 -27.62 -16.92 15.18
N ALA A 96 -26.64 -16.98 14.28
CA ALA A 96 -26.31 -18.20 13.54
C ALA A 96 -25.89 -19.37 14.46
N TYR A 97 -25.12 -19.09 15.53
CA TYR A 97 -24.77 -20.10 16.53
C TYR A 97 -25.96 -20.48 17.42
N GLN A 98 -26.72 -19.50 17.91
CA GLN A 98 -27.89 -19.74 18.76
C GLN A 98 -28.94 -20.57 18.02
N SER A 99 -29.16 -20.32 16.73
CA SER A 99 -30.04 -21.13 15.87
C SER A 99 -29.61 -22.60 15.78
N ALA A 100 -28.31 -22.89 15.79
CA ALA A 100 -27.83 -24.28 15.85
C ALA A 100 -27.98 -24.88 17.26
N SER A 101 -27.76 -24.08 18.31
CA SER A 101 -27.88 -24.51 19.70
C SER A 101 -29.32 -24.85 20.10
N THR A 102 -30.29 -24.01 19.71
CA THR A 102 -31.72 -24.22 20.00
C THR A 102 -32.29 -25.44 19.28
N VAL A 103 -31.82 -25.75 18.07
CA VAL A 103 -32.15 -27.01 17.37
C VAL A 103 -31.58 -28.23 18.11
N LEU A 104 -30.33 -28.16 18.58
CA LEU A 104 -29.72 -29.21 19.39
C LEU A 104 -30.49 -29.46 20.70
N GLU A 105 -30.86 -28.40 21.39
CA GLU A 105 -31.58 -28.46 22.66
C GLU A 105 -33.02 -28.95 22.46
N GLY A 106 -33.72 -28.46 21.43
CA GLY A 106 -35.06 -28.91 21.06
C GLY A 106 -35.13 -30.40 20.69
N GLU A 107 -34.21 -30.89 19.85
CA GLU A 107 -34.15 -32.33 19.54
C GLU A 107 -33.70 -33.16 20.74
N SER A 108 -32.88 -32.62 21.66
CA SER A 108 -32.50 -33.32 22.90
C SER A 108 -33.69 -33.46 23.86
N ILE A 109 -34.49 -32.41 24.04
CA ILE A 109 -35.72 -32.43 24.86
C ILE A 109 -36.75 -33.39 24.25
N LYS A 110 -36.91 -33.38 22.92
CA LYS A 110 -37.78 -34.31 22.19
C LYS A 110 -37.32 -35.76 22.37
N LEU A 111 -36.02 -36.03 22.24
CA LEU A 111 -35.42 -37.34 22.47
C LEU A 111 -35.66 -37.85 23.90
N GLU A 112 -35.51 -36.99 24.91
CA GLU A 112 -35.79 -37.33 26.31
C GLU A 112 -37.27 -37.69 26.52
N ASN A 113 -38.19 -36.91 25.95
CA ASN A 113 -39.63 -37.17 26.06
C ASN A 113 -40.04 -38.49 25.38
N VAL A 114 -39.50 -38.79 24.20
CA VAL A 114 -39.80 -40.05 23.48
C VAL A 114 -39.21 -41.26 24.21
N LYS A 115 -38.04 -41.14 24.84
CA LYS A 115 -37.46 -42.19 25.71
C LYS A 115 -38.34 -42.46 26.93
N LYS A 116 -38.80 -41.42 27.64
CA LYS A 116 -39.76 -41.58 28.75
C LYS A 116 -41.07 -42.26 28.30
N GLN A 117 -41.53 -42.00 27.08
CA GLN A 117 -42.68 -42.71 26.51
C GLN A 117 -42.37 -44.19 26.24
N GLN A 118 -41.19 -44.53 25.72
CA GLN A 118 -40.77 -45.94 25.60
C GLN A 118 -40.70 -46.62 26.97
N GLU A 119 -40.10 -45.99 27.99
CA GLU A 119 -40.05 -46.52 29.36
C GLU A 119 -41.46 -46.82 29.92
N MET A 120 -42.41 -45.89 29.76
CA MET A 120 -43.81 -46.11 30.15
C MET A 120 -44.50 -47.23 29.35
N ILE A 121 -44.22 -47.35 28.04
CA ILE A 121 -44.76 -48.42 27.19
C ILE A 121 -44.21 -49.78 27.63
N THR A 122 -42.91 -49.90 27.87
CA THR A 122 -42.26 -51.12 28.34
C THR A 122 -42.81 -51.54 29.70
N ALA A 123 -42.94 -50.61 30.64
CA ALA A 123 -43.51 -50.88 31.96
C ALA A 123 -44.97 -51.34 31.91
N GLU A 124 -45.80 -50.78 31.00
CA GLU A 124 -47.18 -51.24 30.81
C GLU A 124 -47.24 -52.63 30.14
N ILE A 125 -46.35 -52.94 29.18
CA ILE A 125 -46.22 -54.29 28.60
C ILE A 125 -45.83 -55.30 29.70
N GLU A 126 -44.86 -54.98 30.55
CA GLU A 126 -44.42 -55.81 31.66
C GLU A 126 -45.56 -56.05 32.67
N ARG A 127 -46.26 -54.98 33.08
CA ARG A 127 -47.44 -55.04 33.95
C ARG A 127 -48.56 -55.91 33.36
N LEU A 128 -48.81 -55.81 32.05
CA LEU A 128 -49.82 -56.61 31.37
C LEU A 128 -49.43 -58.10 31.33
N ASN A 129 -48.15 -58.43 31.12
CA ASN A 129 -47.66 -59.80 31.20
C ASN A 129 -47.75 -60.36 32.63
N TYR A 130 -47.29 -59.61 33.63
CA TYR A 130 -47.38 -59.99 35.05
C TYR A 130 -48.83 -60.29 35.48
N SER A 131 -49.79 -59.48 35.01
CA SER A 131 -51.22 -59.67 35.27
C SER A 131 -51.79 -60.99 34.68
N VAL A 132 -51.13 -61.57 33.67
CA VAL A 132 -51.45 -62.89 33.09
C VAL A 132 -50.74 -64.01 33.84
N GLU A 133 -49.52 -63.76 34.34
CA GLU A 133 -48.70 -64.70 35.10
C GLU A 133 -49.22 -64.92 36.54
N GLU A 134 -49.84 -63.91 37.15
CA GLU A 134 -50.50 -64.02 38.47
C GLU A 134 -51.68 -65.03 38.47
N ILE A 135 -52.23 -65.38 37.30
CA ILE A 135 -53.29 -66.39 37.17
C ILE A 135 -52.69 -67.79 37.40
N PRO A 136 -53.12 -68.53 38.45
CA PRO A 136 -52.56 -69.84 38.76
C PRO A 136 -52.61 -70.83 37.59
N GLU A 137 -51.53 -71.59 37.40
CA GLU A 137 -51.35 -72.53 36.28
C GLU A 137 -52.54 -73.50 36.11
N GLU A 138 -53.11 -73.94 37.23
CA GLU A 138 -54.30 -74.79 37.33
C GLU A 138 -55.53 -74.26 36.55
N ARG A 139 -55.57 -72.95 36.27
CA ARG A 139 -56.67 -72.24 35.59
C ARG A 139 -56.33 -71.91 34.13
N MET A 140 -55.64 -72.81 33.43
CA MET A 140 -55.21 -72.67 32.02
C MET A 140 -56.20 -71.94 31.10
N SER A 141 -57.48 -72.34 31.09
CA SER A 141 -58.49 -71.71 30.20
C SER A 141 -58.74 -70.23 30.51
N LYS A 142 -58.66 -69.83 31.79
CA LYS A 142 -58.78 -68.40 32.18
C LYS A 142 -57.51 -67.63 31.85
N ARG A 143 -56.34 -68.23 32.04
CA ARG A 143 -55.04 -67.65 31.67
C ARG A 143 -54.94 -67.42 30.15
N LEU A 144 -55.41 -68.37 29.34
CA LEU A 144 -55.47 -68.25 27.88
C LEU A 144 -56.42 -67.13 27.44
N ALA A 145 -57.64 -67.08 28.00
CA ALA A 145 -58.61 -66.02 27.69
C ALA A 145 -58.10 -64.62 28.08
N ALA A 146 -57.45 -64.48 29.23
CA ALA A 146 -56.82 -63.23 29.65
C ALA A 146 -55.70 -62.80 28.68
N ARG A 147 -54.86 -63.74 28.24
CA ARG A 147 -53.79 -63.46 27.26
C ARG A 147 -54.35 -63.01 25.91
N GLN A 148 -55.39 -63.68 25.40
CA GLN A 148 -56.07 -63.30 24.15
C GLN A 148 -56.75 -61.92 24.24
N ALA A 149 -57.29 -61.54 25.40
CA ALA A 149 -57.87 -60.21 25.61
C ALA A 149 -56.80 -59.08 25.64
N ILE A 150 -55.59 -59.40 26.09
CA ILE A 150 -54.47 -58.45 26.25
C ILE A 150 -53.61 -58.35 24.97
N GLU A 151 -53.52 -59.42 24.18
CA GLU A 151 -52.77 -59.49 22.92
C GLU A 151 -52.95 -58.29 21.97
N PRO A 152 -54.17 -57.83 21.61
CA PRO A 152 -54.33 -56.65 20.75
C PRO A 152 -53.76 -55.37 21.36
N ARG A 153 -53.77 -55.24 22.70
CA ARG A 153 -53.20 -54.09 23.41
C ARG A 153 -51.67 -54.15 23.43
N ILE A 154 -51.08 -55.33 23.61
CA ILE A 154 -49.62 -55.52 23.49
C ILE A 154 -49.16 -55.20 22.05
N LEU A 155 -49.93 -55.61 21.03
CA LEU A 155 -49.60 -55.29 19.63
C LEU A 155 -49.69 -53.79 19.32
N GLU A 156 -50.67 -53.08 19.88
CA GLU A 156 -50.76 -51.61 19.82
C GLU A 156 -49.55 -50.94 20.50
N LEU A 157 -49.15 -51.42 21.69
CA LEU A 157 -48.02 -50.89 22.45
C LEU A 157 -46.68 -51.14 21.74
N ASN A 158 -46.47 -52.34 21.19
CA ASN A 158 -45.30 -52.68 20.38
C ASN A 158 -45.20 -51.82 19.11
N LYS A 159 -46.34 -51.51 18.47
CA LYS A 159 -46.35 -50.58 17.34
C LYS A 159 -45.90 -49.18 17.76
N LYS A 160 -46.44 -48.63 18.84
CA LYS A 160 -46.02 -47.33 19.39
C LYS A 160 -44.55 -47.32 19.80
N TYR A 161 -44.04 -48.43 20.35
CA TYR A 161 -42.63 -48.57 20.68
C TYR A 161 -41.74 -48.47 19.43
N ALA A 162 -42.10 -49.17 18.35
CA ALA A 162 -41.39 -49.12 17.07
C ALA A 162 -41.48 -47.75 16.38
N ASP A 163 -42.65 -47.11 16.41
CA ASP A 163 -42.83 -45.74 15.91
C ASP A 163 -41.95 -44.74 16.68
N ASN A 164 -41.88 -44.87 18.02
CA ASN A 164 -40.99 -44.08 18.88
C ASN A 164 -39.50 -44.36 18.62
N GLU A 165 -39.12 -45.61 18.34
CA GLU A 165 -37.74 -45.99 18.02
C GLU A 165 -37.27 -45.29 16.72
N ASN A 166 -38.12 -45.26 15.69
CA ASN A 166 -37.83 -44.53 14.45
C ASN A 166 -37.62 -43.03 14.70
N VAL A 167 -38.41 -42.41 15.60
CA VAL A 167 -38.22 -41.01 16.00
C VAL A 167 -36.89 -40.83 16.76
N ILE A 168 -36.54 -41.74 17.67
CA ILE A 168 -35.27 -41.72 18.41
C ILE A 168 -34.08 -41.79 17.45
N VAL A 169 -34.09 -42.69 16.47
CA VAL A 169 -33.03 -42.79 15.46
C VAL A 169 -32.93 -41.49 14.65
N ALA A 170 -34.06 -40.94 14.18
CA ALA A 170 -34.08 -39.69 13.42
C ALA A 170 -33.53 -38.49 14.22
N SER A 171 -33.98 -38.31 15.47
CA SER A 171 -33.50 -37.25 16.37
C SER A 171 -32.01 -37.40 16.69
N ASN A 172 -31.52 -38.62 16.93
CA ASN A 172 -30.09 -38.85 17.16
C ASN A 172 -29.23 -38.49 15.93
N LEU A 173 -29.70 -38.79 14.71
CA LEU A 173 -28.99 -38.41 13.48
C LEU A 173 -28.92 -36.88 13.32
N GLN A 174 -30.01 -36.15 13.60
CA GLN A 174 -30.02 -34.69 13.58
C GLN A 174 -29.09 -34.09 14.64
N ILE A 175 -29.16 -34.57 15.88
CA ILE A 175 -28.26 -34.16 16.97
C ILE A 175 -26.80 -34.39 16.56
N LEU A 176 -26.47 -35.55 15.96
CA LEU A 176 -25.12 -35.85 15.51
C LEU A 176 -24.65 -34.90 14.39
N GLU A 177 -25.52 -34.56 13.43
CA GLU A 177 -25.19 -33.64 12.34
C GLU A 177 -24.88 -32.23 12.87
N VAL A 178 -25.70 -31.68 13.76
CA VAL A 178 -25.47 -30.35 14.32
C VAL A 178 -24.28 -30.37 15.29
N LYS A 179 -24.12 -31.42 16.10
CA LYS A 179 -22.97 -31.58 17.01
C LYS A 179 -21.63 -31.68 16.26
N LYS A 180 -21.63 -32.24 15.05
CA LYS A 180 -20.45 -32.24 14.16
C LYS A 180 -20.04 -30.82 13.75
N LYS A 181 -21.01 -29.92 13.49
CA LYS A 181 -20.74 -28.52 13.09
C LYS A 181 -20.11 -27.71 14.23
N VAL A 182 -20.50 -27.96 15.48
CA VAL A 182 -19.95 -27.26 16.67
C VAL A 182 -18.80 -28.02 17.37
N GLY A 183 -18.35 -29.16 16.84
CA GLY A 183 -17.33 -30.02 17.44
C GLY A 183 -16.04 -29.33 17.91
N PRO A 184 -15.40 -28.45 17.10
CA PRO A 184 -14.21 -27.71 17.52
C PRO A 184 -14.45 -26.80 18.74
N LEU A 185 -15.64 -26.22 18.85
CA LEU A 185 -16.02 -25.33 19.96
C LEU A 185 -16.19 -26.13 21.27
N ILE A 186 -16.71 -27.36 21.19
CA ILE A 186 -16.79 -28.30 22.33
C ILE A 186 -15.38 -28.65 22.84
N TYR A 187 -14.41 -28.85 21.94
CA TYR A 187 -13.03 -29.14 22.34
C TYR A 187 -12.39 -27.97 23.10
N ILE A 188 -12.53 -26.74 22.59
CA ILE A 188 -12.07 -25.51 23.25
C ILE A 188 -12.75 -25.35 24.61
N SER A 189 -14.08 -25.47 24.65
CA SER A 189 -14.87 -25.43 25.89
C SER A 189 -14.36 -26.39 26.97
N ARG A 190 -14.10 -27.66 26.60
CA ARG A 190 -13.56 -28.66 27.53
C ARG A 190 -12.15 -28.32 28.01
N ASN A 191 -11.28 -27.84 27.12
CA ASN A 191 -9.89 -27.53 27.47
C ASN A 191 -9.76 -26.33 28.42
N PHE A 192 -10.63 -25.33 28.29
CA PHE A 192 -10.63 -24.14 29.13
C PHE A 192 -11.61 -24.20 30.32
N ASN A 193 -12.41 -25.27 30.43
CA ASN A 193 -13.49 -25.42 31.42
C ASN A 193 -14.49 -24.23 31.41
N VAL A 194 -14.81 -23.73 30.21
CA VAL A 194 -15.71 -22.59 29.98
C VAL A 194 -16.90 -23.08 29.15
N PRO A 195 -18.15 -22.68 29.44
CA PRO A 195 -19.32 -23.07 28.64
C PRO A 195 -19.15 -22.74 27.15
N ILE A 196 -19.67 -23.61 26.26
CA ILE A 196 -19.48 -23.50 24.80
C ILE A 196 -19.93 -22.11 24.30
N ASP A 197 -21.08 -21.63 24.79
CA ASP A 197 -21.65 -20.33 24.40
C ASP A 197 -20.71 -19.17 24.75
N LYS A 198 -19.96 -19.30 25.85
CA LYS A 198 -18.97 -18.30 26.27
C LYS A 198 -17.71 -18.35 25.41
N VAL A 199 -17.23 -19.54 25.00
CA VAL A 199 -16.07 -19.60 24.07
C VAL A 199 -16.46 -19.04 22.70
N VAL A 200 -17.69 -19.25 22.25
CA VAL A 200 -18.22 -18.67 21.00
C VAL A 200 -18.31 -17.14 21.11
N GLN A 201 -18.88 -16.61 22.20
CA GLN A 201 -18.93 -15.17 22.44
C GLN A 201 -17.54 -14.53 22.40
N TYR A 202 -16.53 -15.13 23.05
CA TYR A 202 -15.16 -14.62 23.01
C TYR A 202 -14.50 -14.76 21.64
N LEU A 203 -14.72 -15.87 20.92
CA LEU A 203 -14.14 -16.10 19.59
C LEU A 203 -14.70 -15.12 18.55
N ILE A 204 -16.02 -14.85 18.58
CA ILE A 204 -16.65 -13.81 17.77
C ILE A 204 -16.07 -12.43 18.14
N LEU A 205 -15.97 -12.10 19.43
CA LEU A 205 -15.42 -10.82 19.88
C LEU A 205 -13.97 -10.60 19.45
N VAL A 206 -13.13 -11.65 19.44
CA VAL A 206 -11.76 -11.60 18.92
C VAL A 206 -11.74 -11.33 17.41
N PHE A 207 -12.56 -12.03 16.61
CA PHE A 207 -12.64 -11.80 15.17
C PHE A 207 -13.09 -10.38 14.85
N VAL A 208 -14.17 -9.93 15.50
CA VAL A 208 -14.75 -8.60 15.31
C VAL A 208 -13.75 -7.48 15.69
N SER A 209 -13.08 -7.63 16.83
CA SER A 209 -12.07 -6.68 17.33
C SER A 209 -10.88 -6.47 16.37
N VAL A 210 -10.56 -7.46 15.52
CA VAL A 210 -9.49 -7.35 14.51
C VAL A 210 -10.03 -6.89 13.16
N PHE A 211 -11.17 -7.45 12.73
CA PHE A 211 -11.69 -7.28 11.37
C PHE A 211 -12.11 -5.83 11.04
N ASP A 212 -12.73 -5.15 12.01
CA ASP A 212 -13.32 -3.83 11.73
C ASP A 212 -12.30 -2.67 11.79
N PRO A 213 -11.34 -2.61 12.73
CA PRO A 213 -10.20 -1.71 12.61
C PRO A 213 -9.36 -1.96 11.34
N LEU A 214 -9.22 -3.23 10.91
CA LEU A 214 -8.53 -3.58 9.67
C LEU A 214 -9.22 -2.95 8.44
N ALA A 215 -10.56 -2.96 8.38
CA ALA A 215 -11.31 -2.34 7.29
C ALA A 215 -11.01 -0.83 7.16
N ILE A 216 -10.99 -0.11 8.28
CA ILE A 216 -10.68 1.33 8.34
C ILE A 216 -9.22 1.58 7.95
N CYS A 217 -8.29 0.78 8.47
CA CYS A 217 -6.87 0.86 8.11
C CYS A 217 -6.62 0.63 6.61
N LEU A 218 -7.34 -0.30 5.96
CA LEU A 218 -7.24 -0.54 4.51
C LEU A 218 -7.75 0.65 3.68
N VAL A 219 -8.83 1.32 4.10
CA VAL A 219 -9.33 2.55 3.45
C VAL A 219 -8.33 3.70 3.59
N ILE A 220 -7.74 3.88 4.78
CA ILE A 220 -6.71 4.89 5.01
C ILE A 220 -5.44 4.58 4.18
N ALA A 221 -4.96 3.34 4.20
CA ALA A 221 -3.77 2.91 3.47
C ALA A 221 -3.93 3.00 1.94
N SER A 222 -5.11 2.66 1.39
CA SER A 222 -5.39 2.84 -0.04
C SER A 222 -5.40 4.32 -0.43
N THR A 223 -6.03 5.18 0.37
CA THR A 223 -6.05 6.65 0.17
C THR A 223 -4.64 7.23 0.19
N TYR A 224 -3.85 6.92 1.23
CA TYR A 224 -2.45 7.34 1.35
C TYR A 224 -1.57 6.85 0.18
N SER A 225 -1.78 5.61 -0.26
CA SER A 225 -1.05 5.05 -1.40
C SER A 225 -1.41 5.71 -2.72
N LEU A 226 -2.65 6.18 -2.92
CA LEU A 226 -3.08 6.92 -4.10
C LEU A 226 -2.51 8.35 -4.10
N GLU A 227 -2.55 9.04 -2.96
CA GLU A 227 -1.95 10.37 -2.81
C GLU A 227 -0.45 10.37 -3.11
N THR A 228 0.28 9.38 -2.58
CA THR A 228 1.72 9.19 -2.85
C THR A 228 2.02 9.03 -4.35
N ARG A 229 1.13 8.39 -5.12
CA ARG A 229 1.25 8.26 -6.59
C ARG A 229 1.00 9.59 -7.30
N LYS A 230 -0.09 10.28 -6.95
CA LYS A 230 -0.48 11.56 -7.54
C LYS A 230 0.64 12.60 -7.35
N ASN A 231 1.18 12.71 -6.14
CA ASN A 231 2.24 13.65 -5.83
C ASN A 231 3.54 13.32 -6.59
N LYS A 232 3.86 12.03 -6.80
CA LYS A 232 4.98 11.63 -7.68
C LYS A 232 4.77 12.09 -9.13
N HIS A 233 3.60 11.84 -9.72
CA HIS A 233 3.32 12.24 -11.11
C HIS A 233 3.39 13.77 -11.29
N LEU A 234 2.90 14.53 -10.30
CA LEU A 234 3.00 16.00 -10.29
C LEU A 234 4.47 16.46 -10.23
N VAL A 235 5.30 15.88 -9.36
CA VAL A 235 6.73 16.22 -9.29
C VAL A 235 7.46 15.88 -10.60
N GLN A 236 7.19 14.72 -11.20
CA GLN A 236 7.80 14.34 -12.48
C GLN A 236 7.40 15.31 -13.61
N HIS A 237 6.13 15.69 -13.70
CA HIS A 237 5.65 16.65 -14.69
C HIS A 237 6.22 18.06 -14.46
N MET A 238 6.39 18.49 -13.21
CA MET A 238 7.04 19.77 -12.90
C MET A 238 8.53 19.76 -13.29
N GLN A 239 9.24 18.65 -13.02
CA GLN A 239 10.63 18.48 -13.45
C GLN A 239 10.76 18.51 -14.98
N GLN A 240 9.89 17.80 -15.71
CA GLN A 240 9.87 17.81 -17.17
C GLN A 240 9.62 19.20 -17.75
N MET A 241 8.60 19.93 -17.27
CA MET A 241 8.38 21.31 -17.72
C MET A 241 9.55 22.24 -17.39
N GLN A 242 10.26 22.03 -16.28
CA GLN A 242 11.42 22.82 -15.89
C GLN A 242 12.65 22.51 -16.76
N GLU A 243 12.83 21.26 -17.17
CA GLU A 243 13.86 20.80 -18.10
C GLU A 243 13.59 21.29 -19.54
N GLU A 244 12.33 21.24 -19.99
CA GLU A 244 11.88 21.80 -21.28
C GLU A 244 12.04 23.33 -21.32
N ALA A 245 11.66 24.04 -20.26
CA ALA A 245 11.84 25.49 -20.17
C ALA A 245 13.33 25.89 -20.19
N LEU A 246 14.19 25.18 -19.45
CA LEU A 246 15.64 25.40 -19.46
C LEU A 246 16.24 25.12 -20.84
N ALA A 247 15.82 24.05 -21.52
CA ALA A 247 16.26 23.74 -22.88
C ALA A 247 15.84 24.82 -23.89
N ALA A 248 14.62 25.36 -23.77
CA ALA A 248 14.14 26.46 -24.60
C ALA A 248 14.91 27.76 -24.36
N GLU A 249 15.20 28.11 -23.10
CA GLU A 249 16.01 29.28 -22.75
C GLU A 249 17.45 29.16 -23.28
N MET A 250 18.09 27.98 -23.12
CA MET A 250 19.41 27.72 -23.70
C MET A 250 19.42 27.75 -25.23
N ALA A 251 18.34 27.34 -25.90
CA ALA A 251 18.20 27.44 -27.34
C ALA A 251 18.06 28.91 -27.80
N ALA A 252 17.24 29.71 -27.12
CA ALA A 252 17.10 31.14 -27.38
C ALA A 252 18.41 31.90 -27.12
N ALA A 253 19.14 31.57 -26.06
CA ALA A 253 20.45 32.15 -25.76
C ALA A 253 21.49 31.83 -26.84
N ARG A 254 21.52 30.60 -27.37
CA ARG A 254 22.36 30.20 -28.51
C ARG A 254 22.01 30.93 -29.80
N GLN A 255 20.73 31.14 -30.08
CA GLN A 255 20.29 31.94 -31.23
C GLN A 255 20.68 33.41 -31.08
N ALA A 256 20.52 33.99 -29.88
CA ALA A 256 20.93 35.37 -29.60
C ALA A 256 22.45 35.57 -29.67
N SER A 257 23.26 34.61 -29.21
CA SER A 257 24.72 34.68 -29.37
C SER A 257 25.15 34.49 -30.83
N ALA A 258 24.51 33.60 -31.59
CA ALA A 258 24.74 33.45 -33.02
C ALA A 258 24.39 34.73 -33.82
N HIS A 259 23.29 35.40 -33.49
CA HIS A 259 22.93 36.69 -34.08
C HIS A 259 24.00 37.76 -33.77
N LYS A 260 24.44 37.87 -32.51
CA LYS A 260 25.50 38.83 -32.13
C LYS A 260 26.85 38.53 -32.80
N LEU A 261 27.19 37.26 -33.01
CA LEU A 261 28.38 36.85 -33.75
C LEU A 261 28.28 37.20 -35.25
N ALA A 262 27.11 36.99 -35.87
CA ALA A 262 26.87 37.40 -37.25
C ALA A 262 26.89 38.93 -37.42
N GLU A 263 26.32 39.67 -36.48
CA GLU A 263 26.32 41.13 -36.45
C GLU A 263 27.73 41.70 -36.21
N ALA A 264 28.53 41.07 -35.34
CA ALA A 264 29.94 41.40 -35.15
C ALA A 264 30.79 41.08 -36.39
N ALA A 265 30.52 39.97 -37.09
CA ALA A 265 31.18 39.64 -38.34
C ALA A 265 30.87 40.67 -39.44
N ALA A 266 29.60 41.07 -39.60
CA ALA A 266 29.19 42.12 -40.53
C ALA A 266 29.75 43.51 -40.17
N ALA A 267 29.99 43.79 -38.88
CA ALA A 267 30.68 44.99 -38.44
C ALA A 267 32.20 44.95 -38.71
N ALA A 268 32.83 43.78 -38.55
CA ALA A 268 34.23 43.58 -38.91
C ALA A 268 34.46 43.75 -40.42
N GLU A 269 33.58 43.20 -41.26
CA GLU A 269 33.60 43.35 -42.72
C GLU A 269 33.46 44.81 -43.17
N LYS A 270 32.63 45.63 -42.49
CA LYS A 270 32.60 47.08 -42.72
C LYS A 270 33.88 47.81 -42.29
N THR A 271 34.58 47.28 -41.28
CA THR A 271 35.78 47.92 -40.72
C THR A 271 37.02 47.64 -41.58
N THR A 272 37.14 46.45 -42.16
CA THR A 272 38.21 46.12 -43.12
C THR A 272 38.10 46.96 -44.39
N VAL A 273 36.90 47.06 -44.98
CA VAL A 273 36.63 47.91 -46.17
C VAL A 273 36.95 49.39 -45.90
N ALA A 274 36.67 49.89 -44.69
CA ALA A 274 37.06 51.24 -44.29
C ALA A 274 38.59 51.40 -44.18
N SER A 275 39.33 50.40 -43.68
CA SER A 275 40.79 50.46 -43.60
C SER A 275 41.49 50.41 -44.97
N GLU A 276 40.95 49.63 -45.92
CA GLU A 276 41.48 49.55 -47.29
C GLU A 276 41.29 50.88 -48.04
N ALA A 277 40.14 51.53 -47.87
CA ALA A 277 39.88 52.85 -48.45
C ALA A 277 40.84 53.94 -47.89
N VAL A 278 41.15 53.89 -46.58
CA VAL A 278 42.13 54.81 -45.96
C VAL A 278 43.56 54.50 -46.43
N ALA A 279 43.92 53.24 -46.60
CA ALA A 279 45.23 52.85 -47.14
C ALA A 279 45.44 53.34 -48.57
N GLN A 280 44.43 53.24 -49.45
CA GLN A 280 44.50 53.76 -50.81
C GLN A 280 44.62 55.30 -50.85
N ALA A 281 43.93 56.02 -49.95
CA ALA A 281 44.08 57.47 -49.82
C ALA A 281 45.48 57.90 -49.33
N ALA A 282 46.08 57.12 -48.41
CA ALA A 282 47.43 57.38 -47.92
C ALA A 282 48.51 57.16 -49.00
N VAL A 283 48.36 56.15 -49.86
CA VAL A 283 49.26 55.91 -51.01
C VAL A 283 49.23 57.09 -51.99
N GLN A 284 48.05 57.62 -52.31
CA GLN A 284 47.92 58.80 -53.18
C GLN A 284 48.58 60.06 -52.58
N GLN A 285 48.49 60.26 -51.26
CA GLN A 285 49.19 61.38 -50.61
C GLN A 285 50.72 61.20 -50.59
N ALA A 286 51.22 59.98 -50.38
CA ALA A 286 52.65 59.70 -50.39
C ALA A 286 53.30 59.96 -51.77
N GLU A 287 52.61 59.64 -52.87
CA GLU A 287 53.09 59.86 -54.23
C GLU A 287 53.24 61.35 -54.57
N VAL A 288 52.30 62.20 -54.11
CA VAL A 288 52.37 63.67 -54.26
C VAL A 288 53.55 64.27 -53.47
N VAL A 289 53.83 63.77 -52.27
CA VAL A 289 54.95 64.24 -51.44
C VAL A 289 56.31 63.80 -52.01
N ALA A 290 56.38 62.58 -52.58
CA ALA A 290 57.60 62.10 -53.24
C ALA A 290 58.01 62.95 -54.44
N GLN A 291 57.04 63.39 -55.26
CA GLN A 291 57.30 64.28 -56.40
C GLN A 291 57.78 65.68 -55.95
N ALA A 292 57.29 66.19 -54.81
CA ALA A 292 57.78 67.46 -54.25
C ALA A 292 59.22 67.37 -53.73
N ALA A 293 59.62 66.24 -53.12
CA ALA A 293 60.97 66.06 -52.58
C ALA A 293 62.05 65.97 -53.69
N VAL A 294 61.74 65.36 -54.84
CA VAL A 294 62.67 65.29 -55.99
C VAL A 294 63.00 66.67 -56.54
N GLN A 295 62.07 67.63 -56.50
CA GLN A 295 62.29 68.99 -56.96
C GLN A 295 63.24 69.80 -56.05
N GLN A 296 63.40 69.40 -54.78
CA GLN A 296 64.16 70.14 -53.78
C GLN A 296 65.61 69.63 -53.61
N ALA A 297 65.95 68.48 -54.20
CA ALA A 297 67.28 67.85 -54.12
C ALA A 297 68.28 68.29 -55.22
N VAL A 298 67.89 69.24 -56.09
CA VAL A 298 68.69 69.64 -57.27
C VAL A 298 69.59 70.87 -57.01
N ASP A 299 69.27 71.70 -56.01
CA ASP A 299 69.88 73.05 -55.86
C ASP A 299 70.97 73.18 -54.78
N VAL A 300 71.42 72.11 -54.12
CA VAL A 300 72.42 72.22 -53.01
C VAL A 300 73.53 71.17 -53.07
N VAL A 301 74.77 71.66 -52.84
CA VAL A 301 76.06 70.97 -52.66
C VAL A 301 76.90 70.75 -53.94
N GLN A 302 77.76 71.74 -54.18
CA GLN A 302 78.98 71.67 -55.00
C GLN A 302 80.13 72.23 -54.13
N ALA A 303 81.36 71.72 -54.28
CA ALA A 303 82.61 72.03 -53.51
C ALA A 303 82.63 71.53 -52.03
N GLU A 304 83.75 71.06 -51.43
CA GLU A 304 85.15 70.85 -51.87
C GLU A 304 85.85 69.79 -50.97
N ALA A 305 87.08 69.37 -51.29
CA ALA A 305 87.92 68.37 -50.56
C ALA A 305 89.42 68.80 -50.57
N PRO A 306 90.48 68.02 -50.21
CA PRO A 306 90.64 66.70 -49.56
C PRO A 306 91.81 66.63 -48.50
N GLN A 307 92.41 65.42 -48.29
CA GLN A 307 93.71 65.05 -47.62
C GLN A 307 93.68 64.68 -46.11
N SER A 308 94.48 63.72 -45.56
CA SER A 308 95.31 62.59 -46.08
C SER A 308 95.91 61.71 -44.93
N VAL A 309 96.37 60.46 -45.21
CA VAL A 309 97.47 59.70 -44.49
C VAL A 309 97.20 59.23 -43.02
N VAL A 310 97.73 58.12 -42.43
CA VAL A 310 98.09 56.72 -42.83
C VAL A 310 98.44 55.89 -41.54
N GLU A 311 98.31 54.55 -41.57
CA GLU A 311 98.92 53.48 -40.71
C GLU A 311 98.58 53.20 -39.20
N THR A 312 97.99 52.00 -38.99
CA THR A 312 98.35 50.84 -38.10
C THR A 312 98.46 50.86 -36.54
N VAL A 313 97.67 49.94 -35.92
CA VAL A 313 98.03 48.92 -34.88
C VAL A 313 98.38 49.44 -33.45
N LYS A 314 97.65 49.12 -32.35
CA LYS A 314 97.45 47.78 -31.72
C LYS A 314 96.53 47.80 -30.47
N ALA A 315 95.83 46.67 -30.22
CA ALA A 315 95.43 46.04 -28.93
C ALA A 315 94.54 46.70 -27.83
N GLU A 316 93.80 45.78 -27.18
CA GLU A 316 93.40 45.72 -25.74
C GLU A 316 92.00 46.19 -25.26
N GLU A 317 91.03 45.26 -25.41
CA GLU A 317 90.24 44.61 -24.33
C GLU A 317 89.51 45.43 -23.22
N ALA A 318 88.16 45.32 -23.17
CA ALA A 318 87.40 44.93 -21.95
C ALA A 318 85.85 44.81 -22.16
N ALA A 319 85.34 43.57 -22.05
CA ALA A 319 84.05 43.07 -21.53
C ALA A 319 82.67 43.81 -21.73
N PRO A 320 81.64 43.10 -22.27
CA PRO A 320 80.20 43.46 -22.24
C PRO A 320 79.30 42.47 -21.45
N VAL A 321 78.02 42.80 -21.17
CA VAL A 321 77.03 41.88 -20.55
C VAL A 321 75.58 42.08 -21.09
N VAL A 322 75.07 41.08 -21.84
CA VAL A 322 73.71 40.42 -21.82
C VAL A 322 72.41 41.29 -22.04
N ALA A 323 71.42 41.05 -22.94
CA ALA A 323 70.78 39.89 -23.65
C ALA A 323 69.63 39.17 -22.86
N THR A 324 68.55 38.57 -23.40
CA THR A 324 67.81 38.53 -24.70
C THR A 324 66.37 38.03 -24.40
N GLU A 325 65.29 38.64 -24.94
CA GLU A 325 64.50 38.22 -26.13
C GLU A 325 63.81 36.82 -26.10
N ASN A 326 62.52 36.82 -25.70
CA ASN A 326 61.28 36.42 -26.42
C ASN A 326 60.97 34.99 -27.00
N GLN A 327 59.66 34.65 -26.96
CA GLN A 327 58.86 33.64 -27.73
C GLN A 327 59.04 32.11 -27.48
N VAL A 328 58.10 31.17 -27.77
CA VAL A 328 56.61 31.03 -27.90
C VAL A 328 56.32 29.49 -28.06
N ALA A 329 55.12 28.97 -27.72
CA ALA A 329 54.35 27.89 -28.42
C ALA A 329 53.56 26.89 -27.52
N GLU A 330 52.50 26.32 -28.12
CA GLU A 330 51.28 25.71 -27.56
C GLU A 330 51.29 24.18 -27.28
N ASP A 331 50.26 23.74 -26.53
CA ASP A 331 49.45 22.50 -26.53
C ASP A 331 49.83 21.24 -27.36
N ASP A 332 49.58 20.04 -26.79
CA ASP A 332 48.60 19.08 -27.36
C ASP A 332 48.14 17.99 -26.35
N VAL A 333 47.19 17.14 -26.77
CA VAL A 333 46.28 16.27 -25.98
C VAL A 333 46.73 14.78 -25.91
N ILE A 334 46.14 13.97 -25.01
CA ILE A 334 45.59 12.59 -25.22
C ILE A 334 45.66 11.67 -23.95
N VAL A 335 44.48 11.12 -23.63
CA VAL A 335 44.07 9.97 -22.79
C VAL A 335 45.06 8.78 -22.63
N GLN A 336 45.11 8.17 -21.43
CA GLN A 336 45.34 6.70 -21.24
C GLN A 336 44.69 6.19 -19.94
N MET A 337 44.53 4.86 -19.83
CA MET A 337 43.63 4.17 -18.88
C MET A 337 44.34 3.39 -17.75
N ASN A 338 43.78 3.49 -16.53
CA ASN A 338 43.43 2.37 -15.61
C ASN A 338 44.51 1.42 -15.03
N PHE A 339 44.10 0.71 -13.97
CA PHE A 339 44.65 -0.53 -13.39
C PHE A 339 45.88 -0.50 -12.43
N LYS A 340 45.55 -0.63 -11.12
CA LYS A 340 45.68 -1.86 -10.28
C LYS A 340 46.65 -1.88 -9.08
N ASP A 341 46.16 -2.59 -8.04
CA ASP A 341 46.82 -3.30 -6.92
C ASP A 341 47.74 -2.51 -5.94
N GLU A 342 47.84 -2.78 -4.63
CA GLU A 342 47.14 -3.53 -3.57
C GLU A 342 48.11 -3.46 -2.33
N VAL A 343 47.65 -3.79 -1.11
CA VAL A 343 48.43 -4.14 0.12
C VAL A 343 49.31 -3.00 0.73
N VAL A 344 49.28 -2.65 2.04
CA VAL A 344 49.69 -3.44 3.24
C VAL A 344 49.30 -2.68 4.54
N ALA A 345 48.67 -3.42 5.49
CA ALA A 345 48.66 -3.25 6.96
C ALA A 345 48.23 -1.89 7.60
N ASP A 346 47.85 -1.80 8.89
CA ASP A 346 48.08 -2.74 9.99
C ASP A 346 47.02 -2.71 11.12
N ASN A 347 46.94 -3.83 11.86
CA ASN A 347 46.50 -4.05 13.26
C ASN A 347 45.36 -3.20 13.89
N ALA A 348 44.23 -3.83 14.29
CA ALA A 348 43.98 -4.44 15.62
C ALA A 348 43.34 -3.44 16.62
N THR A 349 42.49 -3.78 17.61
CA THR A 349 42.23 -5.05 18.32
C THR A 349 40.84 -4.97 19.00
N THR A 350 40.14 -6.12 19.20
CA THR A 350 39.26 -6.53 20.35
C THR A 350 38.37 -5.50 21.12
N GLU A 351 37.17 -5.80 21.66
CA GLU A 351 36.51 -7.07 22.03
C GLU A 351 35.00 -6.86 22.36
N ASN A 352 34.21 -7.96 22.40
CA ASN A 352 33.13 -8.34 23.37
C ASN A 352 32.22 -7.29 24.11
N SER A 353 31.01 -7.58 24.62
CA SER A 353 30.05 -8.70 24.51
C SER A 353 28.84 -8.48 25.44
N LYS A 354 27.60 -8.78 24.96
CA LYS A 354 26.41 -9.19 25.76
C LYS A 354 25.82 -8.22 26.82
N VAL A 355 24.76 -8.73 27.48
CA VAL A 355 24.02 -8.21 28.66
C VAL A 355 22.88 -7.24 28.27
N VAL A 356 21.58 -7.54 28.45
CA VAL A 356 20.84 -8.69 29.04
C VAL A 356 19.84 -9.24 28.04
#